data_AF-A0A6I5NPA2-F1
#
_entry.id   AF-A0A6I5NPA2-F1
#
_cell.length_a   1.000
_cell.length_b   1.000
_cell.length_c   1.000
_cell.angle_alpha   90.00
_cell.angle_beta   90.00
_cell.angle_gamma   90.00
#
_symmetry.space_group_name_H-M   'P 1'
#
loop_
_entity.id
_entity.type
_entity.pdbx_description
1 polymer ?
#
loop_
_entity_poly.entity_id
_entity_poly.type
_entity_poly.pdbx_seq_one_letter_code
_entity_poly.pdbx_strand_id
1 'polypeptide(L)'
;MGDSNPDALAVDHGTSVLSIVAGVNNQLGGIGIAPNVETIRLASHYSASQQSSGHVADAITAIRDAGVLNPGDVLLLEVQRDTCPVETDPADFDAIRLASSADITVVEAAGNGGYNLDTGMSAVAPPTPENPNLCRLNPLDPDFEDSGAIMVAAAFADPPHPRYVDCGKGCDSNYGHRINCYAWGELILAAAQTGAAGLGPYDDNFGGTSGAAAIIAGVALVVQGLHRAAHGGASLSNVLMRSRLSDPALGTISSSSGMGVMPDLRQIVPTVTSAPIVAMRKLPIGLGGLPCGETLGLSPDIIVRPERAATPAVDFGEGSGTEHSNQLSAPVVAKQDQFVYVRVRNRGNEVAKNVRATVYYSEATPLPTAAQWQKIGTSKAVTLEPHSCLTVLPAIAWSAERVPTAGAYTFIAVITSGEEPLPSPPDNTLQAAQRFLQRSNAAILNLSVVETRNSSVSLPFTLFGDSERSFTLSFQLALPEQASVLWTLPKDLFERLPETCFDKVQHQQDDRITVRFPDPGGLSLANIQLPDAKRYETELVIQSKFGRGHYAIAVRQFIDTQEIGRLTWQLQPPRPRRPFRRIFRLLRFLR
;
A
#
# COMPACT_ATOMS: atom_id res chain seq x y z
N MET A 1 15.46 16.89 -0.49
CA MET A 1 16.08 15.98 0.49
C MET A 1 17.38 15.47 -0.11
N GLY A 2 18.39 15.20 0.73
CA GLY A 2 19.73 14.86 0.26
C GLY A 2 20.60 16.09 -0.05
N ASP A 3 21.87 15.83 -0.31
CA ASP A 3 22.88 16.86 -0.56
C ASP A 3 22.80 17.35 -2.02
N SER A 4 22.96 18.65 -2.24
CA SER A 4 23.03 19.20 -3.60
C SER A 4 24.33 18.77 -4.26
N ASN A 5 24.24 18.11 -5.42
CA ASN A 5 25.41 17.85 -6.25
C ASN A 5 25.98 19.18 -6.76
N PRO A 6 27.25 19.52 -6.47
CA PRO A 6 27.85 20.77 -6.92
C PRO A 6 28.22 20.76 -8.42
N ASP A 7 28.11 19.63 -9.11
CA ASP A 7 28.41 19.51 -10.54
C ASP A 7 27.37 20.28 -11.39
N ALA A 8 27.84 21.28 -12.13
CA ALA A 8 27.00 22.13 -12.97
C ALA A 8 26.24 21.33 -14.05
N LEU A 9 26.82 20.27 -14.60
CA LEU A 9 26.14 19.42 -15.59
C LEU A 9 25.00 18.62 -14.95
N ALA A 10 25.19 18.16 -13.72
CA ALA A 10 24.13 17.46 -12.98
C ALA A 10 22.98 18.41 -12.61
N VAL A 11 23.30 19.66 -12.25
CA VAL A 11 22.29 20.69 -11.96
C VAL A 11 21.51 21.07 -13.22
N ASP A 12 22.18 21.23 -14.36
CA ASP A 12 21.54 21.52 -15.65
C ASP A 12 20.65 20.37 -16.12
N HIS A 13 21.11 19.13 -15.95
CA HIS A 13 20.34 17.94 -16.29
C HIS A 13 19.03 17.85 -15.50
N GLY A 14 19.09 17.95 -14.17
CA GLY A 14 17.87 17.91 -13.33
C GLY A 14 16.93 19.11 -13.56
N THR A 15 17.48 20.28 -13.89
CA THR A 15 16.67 21.45 -14.28
C THR A 15 15.91 21.18 -15.58
N SER A 16 16.59 20.59 -16.57
CA SER A 16 16.01 20.24 -17.87
C SER A 16 14.89 19.23 -17.70
N VAL A 17 15.13 18.14 -16.96
CA VAL A 17 14.11 17.13 -16.68
C VAL A 17 12.90 17.73 -15.96
N LEU A 18 13.12 18.52 -14.90
CA LEU A 18 12.02 19.13 -14.16
C LEU A 18 11.17 20.04 -15.05
N SER A 19 11.79 20.77 -15.99
CA SER A 19 11.07 21.64 -16.92
C SER A 19 10.18 20.86 -17.90
N ILE A 20 10.61 19.68 -18.34
CA ILE A 20 9.82 18.80 -19.21
C ILE A 20 8.58 18.31 -18.47
N VAL A 21 8.72 17.98 -17.18
CA VAL A 21 7.59 17.52 -16.35
C VAL A 21 6.65 18.67 -16.02
N ALA A 22 7.17 19.76 -15.46
CA ALA A 22 6.38 20.76 -14.73
C ALA A 22 6.74 22.22 -15.06
N GLY A 23 7.36 22.47 -16.22
CA GLY A 23 7.60 23.83 -16.71
C GLY A 23 6.29 24.64 -16.75
N VAL A 24 6.26 25.74 -16.00
CA VAL A 24 5.05 26.57 -15.86
C VAL A 24 4.68 27.24 -17.17
N ASN A 25 3.38 27.34 -17.46
CA ASN A 25 2.91 28.15 -18.58
C ASN A 25 2.96 29.65 -18.22
N ASN A 26 4.12 30.26 -18.42
CA ASN A 26 4.36 31.69 -18.20
C ASN A 26 4.48 32.47 -19.54
N GLN A 27 4.10 31.86 -20.66
CA GLN A 27 4.25 32.39 -22.02
C GLN A 27 5.71 32.58 -22.48
N LEU A 28 6.69 32.00 -21.78
CA LEU A 28 8.11 32.01 -22.13
C LEU A 28 8.60 30.59 -22.37
N GLY A 29 9.23 30.33 -23.52
CA GLY A 29 9.79 29.01 -23.86
C GLY A 29 8.75 27.88 -23.91
N GLY A 30 9.13 26.71 -23.40
CA GLY A 30 8.31 25.49 -23.37
C GLY A 30 7.35 25.41 -22.16
N ILE A 31 6.30 24.59 -22.31
CA ILE A 31 5.36 24.24 -21.24
C ILE A 31 5.60 22.77 -20.89
N GLY A 32 5.76 22.46 -19.60
CA GLY A 32 5.87 21.09 -19.14
C GLY A 32 4.59 20.29 -19.39
N ILE A 33 4.69 18.96 -19.40
CA ILE A 33 3.54 18.10 -19.66
C ILE A 33 2.46 18.22 -18.56
N ALA A 34 2.88 18.41 -17.30
CA ALA A 34 2.03 18.58 -16.12
C ALA A 34 2.30 19.92 -15.41
N PRO A 35 2.00 21.07 -16.04
CA PRO A 35 2.43 22.39 -15.59
C PRO A 35 1.70 22.88 -14.32
N ASN A 36 0.61 22.21 -13.94
CA ASN A 36 -0.22 22.54 -12.78
C ASN A 36 -0.09 21.50 -11.65
N VAL A 37 1.01 20.74 -11.60
CA VAL A 37 1.27 19.83 -10.49
C VAL A 37 1.37 20.62 -9.18
N GLU A 38 0.63 20.20 -8.15
CA GLU A 38 0.47 20.98 -6.91
C GLU A 38 1.77 21.05 -6.11
N THR A 39 2.49 19.94 -6.01
CA THR A 39 3.72 19.83 -5.24
C THR A 39 4.78 19.05 -5.97
N ILE A 40 6.00 19.59 -5.96
CA ILE A 40 7.21 18.89 -6.40
C ILE A 40 8.10 18.69 -5.18
N ARG A 41 8.78 17.55 -5.14
CA ARG A 41 9.79 17.20 -4.14
C ARG A 41 11.01 16.69 -4.89
N LEU A 42 12.18 17.18 -4.51
CA LEU A 42 13.45 16.76 -5.09
C LEU A 42 14.21 15.90 -4.08
N ALA A 43 14.74 14.77 -4.53
CA ALA A 43 15.62 13.89 -3.78
C ALA A 43 16.91 13.70 -4.58
N SER A 44 18.05 13.93 -3.93
CA SER A 44 19.36 13.80 -4.57
C SER A 44 19.97 12.44 -4.28
N HIS A 45 20.50 11.79 -5.32
CA HIS A 45 21.30 10.56 -5.22
C HIS A 45 22.80 10.85 -4.99
N TYR A 46 23.15 12.10 -4.68
CA TYR A 46 24.49 12.52 -4.30
C TYR A 46 24.65 12.53 -2.77
N SER A 47 25.79 12.03 -2.31
CA SER A 47 26.21 12.07 -0.90
C SER A 47 27.41 13.00 -0.76
N ALA A 48 27.26 14.09 0.01
CA ALA A 48 28.37 15.01 0.29
C ALA A 48 29.39 14.39 1.25
N SER A 49 28.97 13.51 2.15
CA SER A 49 29.87 12.80 3.06
C SER A 49 30.77 11.81 2.32
N GLN A 50 30.24 11.14 1.30
CA GLN A 50 31.00 10.23 0.45
C GLN A 50 31.59 10.90 -0.80
N GLN A 51 31.21 12.15 -1.07
CA GLN A 51 31.55 12.90 -2.28
C GLN A 51 31.29 12.12 -3.57
N SER A 52 30.18 11.39 -3.61
CA SER A 52 29.86 10.47 -4.70
C SER A 52 28.39 10.48 -5.07
N SER A 53 28.11 10.19 -6.33
CA SER A 53 26.76 9.99 -6.87
C SER A 53 26.43 8.50 -6.95
N GLY A 54 25.15 8.18 -7.08
CA GLY A 54 24.69 6.80 -7.23
C GLY A 54 24.12 6.22 -5.92
N HIS A 55 23.66 7.06 -5.01
CA HIS A 55 22.94 6.63 -3.80
C HIS A 55 21.43 6.69 -4.06
N VAL A 56 20.98 5.99 -5.11
CA VAL A 56 19.59 6.07 -5.59
C VAL A 56 18.63 5.40 -4.60
N ALA A 57 18.95 4.22 -4.09
CA ALA A 57 18.19 3.55 -3.02
C ALA A 57 18.02 4.45 -1.77
N ASP A 58 19.07 5.17 -1.37
CA ASP A 58 19.04 6.10 -0.24
C ASP A 58 18.12 7.29 -0.52
N ALA A 59 18.17 7.85 -1.74
CA ALA A 59 17.29 8.95 -2.14
C ALA A 59 15.81 8.54 -2.15
N ILE A 60 15.49 7.36 -2.69
CA ILE A 60 14.14 6.79 -2.69
C ILE A 60 13.67 6.52 -1.26
N THR A 61 14.53 5.95 -0.43
CA THR A 61 14.23 5.67 0.98
C THR A 61 14.01 6.95 1.77
N ALA A 62 14.85 7.96 1.60
CA ALA A 62 14.70 9.25 2.29
C ALA A 62 13.38 9.95 1.96
N ILE A 63 12.97 10.00 0.68
CA ILE A 63 11.71 10.64 0.30
C ILE A 63 10.49 9.83 0.78
N ARG A 64 10.59 8.49 0.78
CA ARG A 64 9.58 7.59 1.32
C ARG A 64 9.43 7.80 2.83
N ASP A 65 10.52 7.78 3.59
CA ASP A 65 10.48 7.81 5.04
C ASP A 65 10.06 9.19 5.57
N ALA A 66 10.37 10.26 4.85
CA ALA A 66 9.84 11.59 5.11
C ALA A 66 8.31 11.68 4.95
N GLY A 67 7.66 10.67 4.37
CA GLY A 67 6.20 10.60 4.27
C GLY A 67 5.59 11.66 3.35
N VAL A 68 6.38 12.14 2.37
CA VAL A 68 5.92 13.19 1.44
C VAL A 68 5.30 12.63 0.15
N LEU A 69 5.38 11.31 -0.06
CA LEU A 69 4.73 10.59 -1.16
C LEU A 69 3.54 9.80 -0.63
N ASN A 70 2.42 9.88 -1.35
CA ASN A 70 1.16 9.20 -1.08
C ASN A 70 0.80 8.24 -2.23
N PRO A 71 -0.09 7.28 -1.99
CA PRO A 71 -0.68 6.45 -3.05
C PRO A 71 -1.20 7.28 -4.23
N GLY A 72 -0.71 6.99 -5.43
CA GLY A 72 -1.03 7.71 -6.67
C GLY A 72 -0.05 8.82 -7.05
N ASP A 73 0.92 9.17 -6.20
CA ASP A 73 1.99 10.10 -6.59
C ASP A 73 2.95 9.44 -7.60
N VAL A 74 3.70 10.26 -8.34
CA VAL A 74 4.66 9.81 -9.36
C VAL A 74 6.08 10.08 -8.87
N LEU A 75 6.95 9.08 -8.95
CA LEU A 75 8.38 9.16 -8.67
C LEU A 75 9.15 8.95 -9.97
N LEU A 76 9.91 9.97 -10.41
CA LEU A 76 10.74 9.90 -11.60
C LEU A 76 12.19 9.57 -11.23
N LEU A 77 12.74 8.54 -11.87
CA LEU A 77 14.15 8.14 -11.80
C LEU A 77 14.80 8.41 -13.17
N GLU A 78 15.40 9.59 -13.29
CA GLU A 78 16.02 10.10 -14.53
C GLU A 78 17.51 9.70 -14.70
N VAL A 79 18.04 8.93 -13.76
CA VAL A 79 19.44 8.52 -13.67
C VAL A 79 19.64 7.08 -14.15
N GLN A 80 20.89 6.66 -14.28
CA GLN A 80 21.27 5.32 -14.77
C GLN A 80 22.46 4.76 -13.97
N ARG A 81 22.66 3.44 -14.02
CA ARG A 81 23.81 2.70 -13.46
C ARG A 81 24.65 2.15 -14.60
N ASP A 82 25.86 2.66 -14.82
CA ASP A 82 26.75 2.17 -15.89
C ASP A 82 26.03 1.99 -17.24
N THR A 83 25.22 2.98 -17.63
CA THR A 83 24.38 2.99 -18.84
C THR A 83 23.21 1.99 -18.88
N CYS A 84 22.96 1.27 -17.79
CA CYS A 84 21.80 0.42 -17.55
C CYS A 84 20.73 1.12 -16.70
N PRO A 85 19.49 0.59 -16.65
CA PRO A 85 18.48 1.04 -15.70
C PRO A 85 19.02 1.00 -14.26
N VAL A 86 18.55 1.87 -13.37
CA VAL A 86 19.02 1.84 -11.97
C VAL A 86 18.60 0.56 -11.25
N GLU A 87 17.46 -0.04 -11.62
CA GLU A 87 17.01 -1.30 -11.06
C GLU A 87 17.92 -2.50 -11.38
N THR A 88 19.02 -2.32 -12.13
CA THR A 88 20.10 -3.32 -12.24
C THR A 88 20.93 -3.44 -10.97
N ASP A 89 20.94 -2.43 -10.10
CA ASP A 89 21.49 -2.53 -8.75
C ASP A 89 20.45 -3.18 -7.81
N PRO A 90 20.83 -4.16 -6.96
CA PRO A 90 19.88 -4.82 -6.06
C PRO A 90 19.22 -3.88 -5.04
N ALA A 91 19.96 -2.91 -4.49
CA ALA A 91 19.42 -1.99 -3.50
C ALA A 91 18.43 -1.01 -4.13
N ASP A 92 18.74 -0.52 -5.33
CA ASP A 92 17.83 0.33 -6.10
C ASP A 92 16.55 -0.44 -6.49
N PHE A 93 16.70 -1.68 -6.97
CA PHE A 93 15.57 -2.56 -7.30
C PHE A 93 14.62 -2.74 -6.11
N ASP A 94 15.16 -3.08 -4.94
CA ASP A 94 14.35 -3.22 -3.73
C ASP A 94 13.67 -1.90 -3.41
N ALA A 95 14.39 -0.78 -3.35
CA ALA A 95 13.82 0.52 -3.05
C ALA A 95 12.67 0.93 -4.02
N ILE A 96 12.82 0.62 -5.31
CA ILE A 96 11.77 0.81 -6.32
C ILE A 96 10.57 -0.08 -6.04
N ARG A 97 10.80 -1.37 -5.76
CA ARG A 97 9.76 -2.31 -5.35
C ARG A 97 9.01 -1.82 -4.10
N LEU A 98 9.71 -1.17 -3.17
CA LEU A 98 9.09 -0.58 -1.98
C LEU A 98 8.18 0.59 -2.34
N ALA A 99 8.66 1.53 -3.15
CA ALA A 99 7.86 2.65 -3.61
C ALA A 99 6.62 2.16 -4.38
N SER A 100 6.80 1.20 -5.28
CA SER A 100 5.72 0.57 -6.03
C SER A 100 4.72 -0.15 -5.12
N SER A 101 5.16 -0.86 -4.07
CA SER A 101 4.24 -1.51 -3.12
C SER A 101 3.34 -0.52 -2.37
N ALA A 102 3.81 0.72 -2.19
CA ALA A 102 3.07 1.83 -1.60
C ALA A 102 2.13 2.54 -2.59
N ASP A 103 1.92 1.96 -3.78
CA ASP A 103 1.08 2.50 -4.86
C ASP A 103 1.58 3.83 -5.44
N ILE A 104 2.89 4.08 -5.32
CA ILE A 104 3.58 5.17 -6.01
C ILE A 104 3.88 4.69 -7.44
N THR A 105 3.61 5.53 -8.44
CA THR A 105 3.98 5.24 -9.82
C THR A 105 5.44 5.60 -10.03
N VAL A 106 6.32 4.60 -10.11
CA VAL A 106 7.73 4.82 -10.41
C VAL A 106 7.93 4.81 -11.93
N VAL A 107 8.52 5.86 -12.48
CA VAL A 107 8.90 5.98 -13.90
C VAL A 107 10.41 6.02 -13.97
N GLU A 108 11.01 5.07 -14.69
CA GLU A 108 12.45 4.84 -14.71
C GLU A 108 13.00 4.93 -16.14
N ALA A 109 14.12 5.61 -16.31
CA ALA A 109 14.86 5.63 -17.55
C ALA A 109 15.50 4.27 -17.86
N ALA A 110 15.37 3.80 -19.11
CA ALA A 110 15.94 2.50 -19.52
C ALA A 110 17.48 2.45 -19.53
N GLY A 111 18.15 3.59 -19.41
CA GLY A 111 19.61 3.69 -19.55
C GLY A 111 20.06 3.78 -21.00
N ASN A 112 21.23 4.35 -21.18
CA ASN A 112 21.74 4.79 -22.47
C ASN A 112 22.89 3.94 -23.03
N GLY A 113 22.89 2.63 -22.78
CA GLY A 113 23.97 1.70 -23.14
C GLY A 113 23.79 0.99 -24.48
N GLY A 114 22.65 1.14 -25.15
CA GLY A 114 22.30 0.40 -26.36
C GLY A 114 22.13 -1.12 -26.14
N TYR A 115 21.97 -1.56 -24.90
CA TYR A 115 21.90 -2.96 -24.52
C TYR A 115 20.51 -3.56 -24.75
N ASN A 116 20.51 -4.84 -25.17
CA ASN A 116 19.32 -5.69 -25.08
C ASN A 116 19.22 -6.23 -23.65
N LEU A 117 18.19 -5.79 -22.92
CA LEU A 117 17.94 -6.18 -21.53
C LEU A 117 17.50 -7.65 -21.39
N ASP A 118 17.10 -8.32 -22.48
CA ASP A 118 16.68 -9.73 -22.44
C ASP A 118 17.85 -10.71 -22.36
N THR A 119 19.01 -10.31 -22.89
CA THR A 119 20.20 -11.17 -23.03
C THR A 119 21.33 -10.78 -22.07
N GLY A 120 21.08 -9.77 -21.22
CA GLY A 120 22.07 -9.15 -20.34
C GLY A 120 23.24 -8.48 -21.07
N MET A 121 24.12 -7.81 -20.30
CA MET A 121 25.34 -7.13 -20.78
C MET A 121 26.42 -8.08 -21.34
N SER A 122 26.11 -9.35 -21.59
CA SER A 122 27.09 -10.37 -22.00
C SER A 122 27.73 -10.11 -23.37
N ALA A 123 27.27 -9.13 -24.14
CA ALA A 123 27.94 -8.71 -25.37
C ALA A 123 29.20 -7.85 -25.11
N VAL A 124 29.44 -7.34 -23.89
CA VAL A 124 30.55 -6.43 -23.58
C VAL A 124 31.49 -6.92 -22.46
N ALA A 125 31.04 -7.75 -21.51
CA ALA A 125 31.92 -8.41 -20.53
C ALA A 125 31.21 -9.60 -19.81
N PRO A 126 31.95 -10.62 -19.31
CA PRO A 126 31.38 -11.65 -18.44
C PRO A 126 30.86 -11.06 -17.11
N PRO A 127 29.78 -11.61 -16.54
CA PRO A 127 29.22 -11.12 -15.28
C PRO A 127 30.24 -11.24 -14.13
N THR A 128 30.39 -10.17 -13.37
CA THR A 128 31.20 -10.10 -12.14
C THR A 128 30.26 -9.86 -10.95
N PRO A 129 30.71 -9.98 -9.68
CA PRO A 129 29.92 -9.53 -8.54
C PRO A 129 29.48 -8.05 -8.64
N GLU A 130 30.17 -7.27 -9.46
CA GLU A 130 29.93 -5.85 -9.76
C GLU A 130 29.05 -5.66 -11.01
N ASN A 131 28.80 -6.71 -11.79
CA ASN A 131 27.95 -6.73 -12.99
C ASN A 131 26.97 -7.91 -12.88
N PRO A 132 25.91 -7.75 -12.06
CA PRO A 132 24.99 -8.82 -11.76
C PRO A 132 24.25 -9.25 -13.02
N ASN A 133 24.06 -10.57 -13.14
CA ASN A 133 23.35 -11.21 -14.23
C ASN A 133 21.96 -10.55 -14.41
N LEU A 134 21.72 -9.90 -15.54
CA LEU A 134 20.49 -9.14 -15.82
C LEU A 134 19.27 -10.04 -16.17
N CYS A 135 19.38 -11.36 -16.02
CA CYS A 135 18.26 -12.31 -16.21
C CYS A 135 17.00 -11.88 -15.46
N ARG A 136 17.15 -11.25 -14.28
CA ARG A 136 16.04 -10.72 -13.49
C ARG A 136 15.19 -9.64 -14.17
N LEU A 137 15.72 -8.98 -15.21
CA LEU A 137 14.99 -7.96 -15.96
C LEU A 137 14.14 -8.56 -17.08
N ASN A 138 14.46 -9.75 -17.57
CA ASN A 138 13.79 -10.34 -18.71
C ASN A 138 12.48 -11.02 -18.26
N PRO A 139 11.29 -10.50 -18.63
CA PRO A 139 10.01 -11.09 -18.23
C PRO A 139 9.76 -12.51 -18.76
N LEU A 140 10.59 -12.99 -19.69
CA LEU A 140 10.53 -14.35 -20.24
C LEU A 140 11.45 -15.33 -19.50
N ASP A 141 12.29 -14.85 -18.58
CA ASP A 141 13.21 -15.67 -17.80
C ASP A 141 12.54 -16.16 -16.49
N PRO A 142 12.75 -17.42 -16.06
CA PRO A 142 12.25 -17.92 -14.77
C PRO A 142 12.69 -17.12 -13.55
N ASP A 143 13.85 -16.44 -13.62
CA ASP A 143 14.41 -15.63 -12.55
C ASP A 143 13.94 -14.16 -12.62
N PHE A 144 12.95 -13.85 -13.46
CA PHE A 144 12.38 -12.51 -13.56
C PHE A 144 11.81 -12.01 -12.23
N GLU A 145 12.17 -10.78 -11.88
CA GLU A 145 11.59 -10.07 -10.75
C GLU A 145 11.06 -8.71 -11.19
N ASP A 146 9.81 -8.41 -10.86
CA ASP A 146 9.16 -7.16 -11.23
C ASP A 146 9.30 -6.12 -10.10
N SER A 147 10.03 -5.04 -10.36
CA SER A 147 10.15 -3.90 -9.43
C SER A 147 8.87 -3.06 -9.34
N GLY A 148 7.95 -3.22 -10.30
CA GLY A 148 6.75 -2.40 -10.43
C GLY A 148 6.96 -1.09 -11.22
N ALA A 149 8.20 -0.71 -11.56
CA ALA A 149 8.46 0.51 -12.32
C ALA A 149 7.96 0.45 -13.78
N ILE A 150 7.62 1.62 -14.31
CA ILE A 150 7.40 1.88 -15.73
C ILE A 150 8.75 2.22 -16.35
N MET A 151 9.36 1.28 -17.06
CA MET A 151 10.66 1.48 -17.70
C MET A 151 10.49 2.10 -19.09
N VAL A 152 11.19 3.21 -19.32
CA VAL A 152 10.98 4.09 -20.48
C VAL A 152 12.22 4.14 -21.36
N ALA A 153 12.05 3.72 -22.61
CA ALA A 153 13.08 3.81 -23.64
C ALA A 153 12.97 5.14 -24.42
N ALA A 154 14.05 5.51 -25.12
CA ALA A 154 14.15 6.71 -25.93
C ALA A 154 14.05 6.39 -27.44
N ALA A 155 13.30 7.21 -28.17
CA ALA A 155 13.13 7.11 -29.61
C ALA A 155 13.42 8.44 -30.32
N PHE A 156 13.75 8.36 -31.61
CA PHE A 156 13.78 9.52 -32.49
C PHE A 156 12.37 10.14 -32.60
N ALA A 157 12.31 11.47 -32.75
CA ALA A 157 11.05 12.22 -32.78
C ALA A 157 10.24 11.97 -34.06
N ASP A 158 10.91 11.65 -35.18
CA ASP A 158 10.25 11.40 -36.46
C ASP A 158 9.50 10.05 -36.50
N PRO A 159 8.23 10.02 -36.95
CA PRO A 159 7.53 8.76 -37.21
C PRO A 159 8.28 7.93 -38.27
N PRO A 160 8.42 6.60 -38.11
CA PRO A 160 7.74 5.74 -37.14
C PRO A 160 8.51 5.51 -35.83
N HIS A 161 9.14 6.57 -35.28
CA HIS A 161 9.83 6.61 -34.00
C HIS A 161 10.79 5.44 -33.77
N PRO A 162 11.84 5.29 -34.62
CA PRO A 162 12.85 4.27 -34.39
C PRO A 162 13.57 4.50 -33.06
N ARG A 163 14.15 3.43 -32.50
CA ARG A 163 14.95 3.49 -31.27
C ARG A 163 16.06 4.52 -31.41
N TYR A 164 16.25 5.34 -30.38
CA TYR A 164 17.28 6.38 -30.35
C TYR A 164 18.67 5.73 -30.22
N VAL A 165 19.49 5.85 -31.26
CA VAL A 165 20.83 5.24 -31.39
C VAL A 165 21.77 6.16 -32.16
N ASP A 166 23.08 5.94 -32.05
CA ASP A 166 24.11 6.62 -32.85
C ASP A 166 24.15 8.16 -32.68
N CYS A 167 23.61 8.67 -31.56
CA CYS A 167 23.59 10.09 -31.22
C CYS A 167 24.95 10.63 -30.73
N GLY A 168 26.02 9.83 -30.85
CA GLY A 168 27.40 10.27 -30.71
C GLY A 168 27.94 10.44 -29.28
N LYS A 169 27.18 10.06 -28.24
CA LYS A 169 27.58 10.28 -26.82
C LYS A 169 27.02 9.26 -25.81
N GLY A 170 27.11 7.95 -26.06
CA GLY A 170 26.64 6.94 -25.08
C GLY A 170 25.19 7.21 -24.63
N CYS A 171 24.36 7.57 -25.61
CA CYS A 171 22.97 8.01 -25.50
C CYS A 171 22.02 7.00 -26.16
N ASP A 172 22.52 5.81 -26.47
CA ASP A 172 21.78 4.76 -27.17
C ASP A 172 20.77 4.13 -26.22
N SER A 173 19.49 4.23 -26.55
CA SER A 173 18.46 3.65 -25.69
C SER A 173 18.65 2.14 -25.56
N ASN A 174 18.67 1.65 -24.32
CA ASN A 174 18.45 0.22 -24.05
C ASN A 174 17.05 -0.20 -24.52
N TYR A 175 16.87 -1.50 -24.77
CA TYR A 175 15.65 -2.09 -25.31
C TYR A 175 15.48 -3.54 -24.82
N GLY A 176 14.28 -4.10 -24.97
CA GLY A 176 13.98 -5.48 -24.58
C GLY A 176 12.55 -5.64 -24.09
N HIS A 177 12.18 -6.84 -23.65
CA HIS A 177 10.85 -7.14 -23.12
C HIS A 177 10.55 -6.42 -21.78
N ARG A 178 11.58 -5.96 -21.06
CA ARG A 178 11.41 -5.17 -19.83
C ARG A 178 10.80 -3.78 -20.08
N ILE A 179 11.04 -3.21 -21.26
CA ILE A 179 10.58 -1.86 -21.61
C ILE A 179 9.05 -1.84 -21.66
N ASN A 180 8.45 -0.90 -20.93
CA ASN A 180 6.99 -0.74 -20.90
C ASN A 180 6.50 0.19 -22.00
N CYS A 181 7.18 1.31 -22.21
CA CYS A 181 6.82 2.33 -23.18
C CYS A 181 8.05 3.13 -23.63
N TYR A 182 7.87 4.01 -24.62
CA TYR A 182 8.90 4.94 -25.06
C TYR A 182 8.36 6.36 -25.21
N ALA A 183 9.26 7.33 -25.27
CA ALA A 183 8.97 8.70 -25.67
C ALA A 183 10.14 9.27 -26.47
N TRP A 184 10.04 10.54 -26.89
CA TRP A 184 11.12 11.23 -27.58
C TRP A 184 12.36 11.29 -26.70
N GLY A 185 13.51 10.94 -27.27
CA GLY A 185 14.83 11.00 -26.66
C GLY A 185 15.74 12.05 -27.31
N GLU A 186 15.18 12.91 -28.16
CA GLU A 186 15.89 13.99 -28.85
C GLU A 186 14.93 15.15 -29.11
N LEU A 187 15.50 16.30 -29.50
CA LEU A 187 14.75 17.49 -29.88
C LEU A 187 13.76 17.94 -28.80
N ILE A 188 14.13 17.73 -27.53
CA ILE A 188 13.30 18.10 -26.39
C ILE A 188 13.73 19.51 -25.97
N LEU A 189 12.82 20.47 -26.14
CA LEU A 189 12.98 21.80 -25.59
C LEU A 189 12.84 21.76 -24.07
N ALA A 190 13.91 22.10 -23.36
CA ALA A 190 13.98 22.10 -21.90
C ALA A 190 14.64 23.38 -21.38
N ALA A 191 14.35 23.76 -20.13
CA ALA A 191 15.06 24.85 -19.46
C ALA A 191 16.41 24.34 -18.92
N ALA A 192 17.45 25.15 -19.06
CA ALA A 192 18.79 24.85 -18.54
C ALA A 192 19.40 26.10 -17.87
N GLN A 193 20.32 25.96 -16.92
CA GLN A 193 21.07 27.13 -16.43
C GLN A 193 22.00 27.64 -17.53
N THR A 194 22.59 26.74 -18.32
CA THR A 194 23.34 27.09 -19.53
C THR A 194 22.57 26.74 -20.80
N GLY A 195 21.60 27.58 -21.15
CA GLY A 195 20.81 27.37 -22.37
C GLY A 195 21.62 27.53 -23.68
N ALA A 196 21.05 27.01 -24.76
CA ALA A 196 21.64 27.05 -26.09
C ALA A 196 21.68 28.47 -26.67
N ALA A 197 22.64 28.70 -27.57
CA ALA A 197 22.86 29.99 -28.18
C ALA A 197 21.60 30.49 -28.91
N GLY A 198 21.10 31.67 -28.52
CA GLY A 198 19.90 32.27 -29.11
C GLY A 198 18.57 31.81 -28.51
N LEU A 199 18.58 30.84 -27.59
CA LEU A 199 17.39 30.34 -26.89
C LEU A 199 17.26 30.86 -25.45
N GLY A 200 18.24 31.60 -24.93
CA GLY A 200 18.20 32.12 -23.56
C GLY A 200 18.42 30.99 -22.55
N PRO A 201 17.60 30.84 -21.49
CA PRO A 201 17.75 29.76 -20.50
C PRO A 201 17.14 28.43 -20.96
N TYR A 202 17.15 28.14 -22.27
CA TYR A 202 16.56 26.93 -22.84
C TYR A 202 17.54 26.21 -23.77
N ASP A 203 17.48 24.88 -23.80
CA ASP A 203 18.15 23.98 -24.73
C ASP A 203 17.07 23.29 -25.58
N ASP A 204 17.19 23.31 -26.90
CA ASP A 204 16.25 22.65 -27.83
C ASP A 204 16.67 21.22 -28.18
N ASN A 205 17.79 20.74 -27.63
CA ASN A 205 18.35 19.45 -27.95
C ASN A 205 18.66 18.57 -26.72
N PHE A 206 17.90 18.77 -25.63
CA PHE A 206 17.93 17.84 -24.51
C PHE A 206 17.40 16.47 -24.96
N GLY A 207 17.94 15.38 -24.40
CA GLY A 207 17.64 14.04 -24.89
C GLY A 207 18.10 12.89 -24.00
N GLY A 208 18.12 11.69 -24.57
CA GLY A 208 18.37 10.42 -23.89
C GLY A 208 17.14 9.87 -23.17
N THR A 209 17.31 8.70 -22.54
CA THR A 209 16.22 8.04 -21.79
C THR A 209 15.73 8.85 -20.60
N SER A 210 16.54 9.78 -20.06
CA SER A 210 16.13 10.72 -19.01
C SER A 210 15.03 11.67 -19.47
N GLY A 211 15.17 12.22 -20.68
CA GLY A 211 14.15 13.09 -21.29
C GLY A 211 12.88 12.30 -21.63
N ALA A 212 13.03 11.10 -22.17
CA ALA A 212 11.89 10.22 -22.44
C ALA A 212 11.12 9.86 -21.15
N ALA A 213 11.82 9.48 -20.09
CA ALA A 213 11.23 9.18 -18.78
C ALA A 213 10.52 10.41 -18.19
N ALA A 214 11.08 11.61 -18.35
CA ALA A 214 10.46 12.87 -17.93
C ALA A 214 9.11 13.12 -18.62
N ILE A 215 9.05 12.92 -19.93
CA ILE A 215 7.80 13.03 -20.70
C ILE A 215 6.75 12.06 -20.15
N ILE A 216 7.12 10.80 -19.93
CA ILE A 216 6.20 9.77 -19.41
C ILE A 216 5.76 10.05 -17.97
N ALA A 217 6.65 10.56 -17.11
CA ALA A 217 6.27 10.98 -15.77
C ALA A 217 5.23 12.12 -15.79
N GLY A 218 5.40 13.08 -16.69
CA GLY A 218 4.40 14.11 -16.96
C GLY A 218 3.06 13.54 -17.44
N VAL A 219 3.08 12.59 -18.38
CA VAL A 219 1.89 11.87 -18.86
C VAL A 219 1.18 11.16 -17.70
N ALA A 220 1.93 10.45 -16.85
CA ALA A 220 1.39 9.75 -15.68
C ALA A 220 0.73 10.73 -14.69
N LEU A 221 1.33 11.90 -14.44
CA LEU A 221 0.74 12.95 -13.60
C LEU A 221 -0.57 13.48 -14.17
N VAL A 222 -0.64 13.73 -15.48
CA VAL A 222 -1.89 14.17 -16.15
C VAL A 222 -2.98 13.11 -16.04
N VAL A 223 -2.64 11.84 -16.32
CA VAL A 223 -3.54 10.69 -16.18
C VAL A 223 -4.06 10.57 -14.75
N GLN A 224 -3.18 10.69 -13.75
CA GLN A 224 -3.54 10.62 -12.34
C GLN A 224 -4.50 11.76 -11.95
N GLY A 225 -4.20 12.99 -12.36
CA GLY A 225 -5.03 14.15 -12.09
C GLY A 225 -6.44 14.01 -12.66
N LEU A 226 -6.54 13.56 -13.91
CA LEU A 226 -7.84 13.31 -14.58
C LEU A 226 -8.61 12.16 -13.91
N HIS A 227 -7.94 11.07 -13.54
CA HIS A 227 -8.56 9.96 -12.83
C HIS A 227 -9.11 10.41 -11.47
N ARG A 228 -8.31 11.13 -10.67
CA ARG A 228 -8.73 11.65 -9.36
C ARG A 228 -9.92 12.60 -9.50
N ALA A 229 -9.91 13.48 -10.51
CA ALA A 229 -11.02 14.38 -10.78
C ALA A 229 -12.32 13.63 -11.12
N ALA A 230 -12.23 12.56 -11.93
CA ALA A 230 -13.38 11.74 -12.30
C ALA A 230 -13.93 10.89 -11.14
N HIS A 231 -13.11 10.59 -10.13
CA HIS A 231 -13.43 9.61 -9.09
C HIS A 231 -13.40 10.16 -7.66
N GLY A 232 -13.70 11.45 -7.49
CA GLY A 232 -13.84 12.07 -6.17
C GLY A 232 -12.57 12.01 -5.32
N GLY A 233 -11.41 12.10 -5.98
CA GLY A 233 -10.08 12.11 -5.35
C GLY A 233 -9.42 10.74 -5.21
N ALA A 234 -10.09 9.64 -5.59
CA ALA A 234 -9.47 8.31 -5.59
C ALA A 234 -8.30 8.24 -6.57
N SER A 235 -7.17 7.69 -6.12
CA SER A 235 -5.97 7.51 -6.94
C SER A 235 -6.08 6.28 -7.85
N LEU A 236 -5.56 6.42 -9.08
CA LEU A 236 -5.29 5.27 -9.96
C LEU A 236 -4.11 4.49 -9.36
N SER A 237 -4.21 3.16 -9.34
CA SER A 237 -3.11 2.32 -8.86
C SER A 237 -1.95 2.37 -9.85
N ASN A 238 -0.71 2.19 -9.36
CA ASN A 238 0.46 2.18 -10.24
C ASN A 238 0.44 1.01 -11.25
N VAL A 239 -0.14 -0.13 -10.86
CA VAL A 239 -0.33 -1.29 -11.74
C VAL A 239 -1.23 -0.94 -12.90
N LEU A 240 -2.36 -0.28 -12.62
CA LEU A 240 -3.30 0.13 -13.66
C LEU A 240 -2.71 1.24 -14.52
N MET A 241 -2.03 2.22 -13.91
CA MET A 241 -1.25 3.24 -14.62
C MET A 241 -0.27 2.61 -15.62
N ARG A 242 0.63 1.73 -15.13
CA ARG A 242 1.61 1.03 -15.96
C ARG A 242 0.94 0.28 -17.10
N SER A 243 -0.12 -0.48 -16.82
CA SER A 243 -0.84 -1.25 -17.84
C SER A 243 -1.42 -0.37 -18.95
N ARG A 244 -1.88 0.85 -18.63
CA ARG A 244 -2.44 1.78 -19.62
C ARG A 244 -1.37 2.49 -20.43
N LEU A 245 -0.25 2.85 -19.81
CA LEU A 245 0.87 3.46 -20.53
C LEU A 245 1.60 2.46 -21.42
N SER A 246 1.57 1.15 -21.10
CA SER A 246 2.22 0.11 -21.90
C SER A 246 1.32 -0.58 -22.93
N ASP A 247 0.02 -0.25 -23.00
CA ASP A 247 -0.94 -0.95 -23.86
C ASP A 247 -0.77 -0.55 -25.33
N PRO A 248 -0.43 -1.50 -26.23
CA PRO A 248 -0.29 -1.20 -27.65
C PRO A 248 -1.55 -0.66 -28.32
N ALA A 249 -2.73 -0.89 -27.76
CA ALA A 249 -3.99 -0.35 -28.24
C ALA A 249 -4.24 1.10 -27.77
N LEU A 250 -3.43 1.63 -26.85
CA LEU A 250 -3.58 2.98 -26.28
C LEU A 250 -2.38 3.89 -26.59
N GLY A 251 -1.54 3.51 -27.55
CA GLY A 251 -0.34 4.24 -27.91
C GLY A 251 0.10 4.04 -29.36
N THR A 252 1.22 4.67 -29.71
CA THR A 252 1.87 4.53 -31.02
C THR A 252 2.98 3.49 -30.93
N ILE A 253 2.95 2.48 -31.80
CA ILE A 253 3.98 1.43 -31.85
C ILE A 253 5.25 1.97 -32.51
N SER A 254 6.42 1.72 -31.91
CA SER A 254 7.71 2.02 -32.53
C SER A 254 7.97 1.08 -33.70
N SER A 255 8.65 1.58 -34.73
CA SER A 255 9.23 0.74 -35.79
C SER A 255 10.34 -0.19 -35.29
N SER A 256 10.89 0.04 -34.10
CA SER A 256 11.90 -0.80 -33.47
C SER A 256 11.27 -1.75 -32.45
N SER A 257 11.72 -3.02 -32.45
CA SER A 257 11.31 -4.01 -31.46
C SER A 257 11.85 -3.69 -30.06
N GLY A 258 11.15 -4.15 -29.01
CA GLY A 258 11.64 -4.03 -27.62
C GLY A 258 11.55 -2.62 -27.04
N MET A 259 10.69 -1.76 -27.60
CA MET A 259 10.49 -0.36 -27.18
C MET A 259 9.12 -0.10 -26.52
N GLY A 260 8.19 -1.05 -26.60
CA GLY A 260 6.79 -0.82 -26.22
C GLY A 260 6.09 0.18 -27.14
N VAL A 261 5.26 1.05 -26.57
CA VAL A 261 4.51 2.09 -27.28
C VAL A 261 4.73 3.49 -26.70
N MET A 262 4.49 4.53 -27.49
CA MET A 262 4.39 5.91 -26.99
C MET A 262 2.94 6.17 -26.56
N PRO A 263 2.67 6.43 -25.27
CA PRO A 263 1.31 6.58 -24.75
C PRO A 263 0.55 7.72 -25.43
N ASP A 264 -0.69 7.48 -25.84
CA ASP A 264 -1.59 8.49 -26.40
C ASP A 264 -2.64 8.90 -25.36
N LEU A 265 -2.49 10.10 -24.79
CA LEU A 265 -3.42 10.64 -23.80
C LEU A 265 -4.87 10.65 -24.30
N ARG A 266 -5.13 10.88 -25.60
CA ARG A 266 -6.50 10.91 -26.14
C ARG A 266 -7.16 9.54 -26.04
N GLN A 267 -6.38 8.46 -26.17
CA GLN A 267 -6.86 7.08 -26.07
C GLN A 267 -6.89 6.60 -24.61
N ILE A 268 -5.94 7.01 -23.79
CA ILE A 268 -5.81 6.58 -22.39
C ILE A 268 -6.88 7.21 -21.51
N VAL A 269 -7.12 8.52 -21.65
CA VAL A 269 -8.00 9.29 -20.74
C VAL A 269 -9.40 8.67 -20.57
N PRO A 270 -10.11 8.24 -21.63
CA PRO A 270 -11.37 7.54 -21.48
C PRO A 270 -11.26 6.28 -20.61
N THR A 271 -10.21 5.48 -20.78
CA THR A 271 -10.04 4.19 -20.07
C THR A 271 -9.77 4.32 -18.58
N VAL A 272 -9.19 5.45 -18.15
CA VAL A 272 -8.87 5.72 -16.74
C VAL A 272 -9.95 6.53 -16.07
N THR A 273 -10.67 7.40 -16.79
CA THR A 273 -11.76 8.20 -16.22
C THR A 273 -13.08 7.44 -16.14
N SER A 274 -13.22 6.35 -16.90
CA SER A 274 -14.36 5.43 -16.78
C SER A 274 -14.06 4.18 -15.94
N ALA A 275 -12.81 3.93 -15.55
CA ALA A 275 -12.37 2.70 -14.91
C ALA A 275 -13.26 2.26 -13.71
N PRO A 276 -13.51 0.95 -13.53
CA PRO A 276 -14.19 0.46 -12.33
C PRO A 276 -13.36 0.78 -11.09
N ILE A 277 -14.03 1.15 -9.99
CA ILE A 277 -13.38 1.36 -8.69
C ILE A 277 -14.02 0.43 -7.68
N VAL A 278 -13.40 -0.73 -7.49
CA VAL A 278 -13.87 -1.67 -6.47
C VAL A 278 -13.22 -1.33 -5.14
N ALA A 279 -14.05 -0.92 -4.17
CA ALA A 279 -13.56 -0.47 -2.87
C ALA A 279 -14.24 -1.19 -1.72
N MET A 280 -13.51 -1.29 -0.60
CA MET A 280 -14.02 -1.68 0.71
C MET A 280 -14.08 -0.46 1.63
N ARG A 281 -15.00 -0.46 2.58
CA ARG A 281 -15.08 0.56 3.63
C ARG A 281 -14.03 0.27 4.69
N LYS A 282 -13.31 1.32 5.07
CA LYS A 282 -12.36 1.28 6.19
C LYS A 282 -13.05 1.40 7.55
N LEU A 283 -14.20 2.08 7.57
CA LEU A 283 -14.98 2.41 8.76
C LEU A 283 -16.49 2.24 8.52
N PRO A 284 -17.29 2.00 9.57
CA PRO A 284 -18.75 2.06 9.50
C PRO A 284 -19.25 3.50 9.28
N ILE A 285 -20.44 3.63 8.70
CA ILE A 285 -21.10 4.92 8.46
C ILE A 285 -21.40 5.61 9.80
N GLY A 286 -21.15 6.93 9.89
CA GLY A 286 -21.32 7.73 11.12
C GLY A 286 -20.02 8.04 11.87
N LEU A 287 -18.93 7.33 11.57
CA LEU A 287 -17.55 7.72 11.96
C LEU A 287 -16.77 8.34 10.78
N GLY A 288 -17.32 8.28 9.56
CA GLY A 288 -16.69 8.73 8.31
C GLY A 288 -16.66 10.24 8.06
N GLY A 289 -16.69 11.04 9.13
CA GLY A 289 -16.42 12.48 9.08
C GLY A 289 -14.97 12.83 9.44
N LEU A 290 -14.14 11.83 9.74
CA LEU A 290 -12.72 12.04 10.01
C LEU A 290 -11.96 12.13 8.67
N PRO A 291 -10.96 13.03 8.55
CA PRO A 291 -10.16 13.16 7.34
C PRO A 291 -9.55 11.81 6.94
N CYS A 292 -9.23 11.65 5.64
CA CYS A 292 -8.32 10.59 5.17
C CYS A 292 -7.07 10.59 6.07
N GLY A 293 -6.99 9.63 7.00
CA GLY A 293 -5.96 9.64 8.04
C GLY A 293 -6.35 9.00 9.36
N GLU A 294 -7.63 8.81 9.68
CA GLU A 294 -8.02 8.33 11.02
C GLU A 294 -8.80 7.00 11.03
N THR A 295 -8.36 6.11 11.93
CA THR A 295 -8.87 4.77 12.30
C THR A 295 -8.76 3.66 11.24
N LEU A 296 -7.57 3.08 11.14
CA LEU A 296 -7.35 1.74 10.59
C LEU A 296 -7.92 0.67 11.55
N GLY A 297 -8.35 -0.46 11.01
CA GLY A 297 -8.65 -1.67 11.80
C GLY A 297 -10.13 -1.93 12.13
N LEU A 298 -11.08 -1.12 11.66
CA LEU A 298 -12.51 -1.30 11.96
C LEU A 298 -13.37 -1.51 10.71
N SER A 299 -12.79 -2.09 9.66
CA SER A 299 -13.53 -2.32 8.42
C SER A 299 -14.77 -3.18 8.71
N PRO A 300 -15.99 -2.68 8.40
CA PRO A 300 -17.17 -3.49 8.53
C PRO A 300 -17.22 -4.54 7.41
N ASP A 301 -16.39 -4.43 6.37
CA ASP A 301 -16.49 -5.20 5.13
C ASP A 301 -15.77 -6.54 5.16
N ILE A 302 -15.16 -6.90 6.29
CA ILE A 302 -14.64 -8.24 6.54
C ILE A 302 -15.50 -8.88 7.64
N ILE A 303 -16.06 -10.06 7.38
CA ILE A 303 -16.96 -10.75 8.30
C ILE A 303 -16.50 -12.18 8.47
N VAL A 304 -16.28 -12.61 9.72
CA VAL A 304 -15.80 -13.97 10.04
C VAL A 304 -16.88 -14.73 10.81
N ARG A 305 -17.23 -15.93 10.35
CA ARG A 305 -18.30 -16.76 10.94
C ARG A 305 -17.85 -18.21 11.12
N PRO A 306 -18.19 -18.87 12.25
CA PRO A 306 -17.94 -20.29 12.46
C PRO A 306 -18.90 -21.21 11.70
N GLU A 307 -19.97 -20.64 11.12
CA GLU A 307 -20.96 -21.35 10.32
C GLU A 307 -21.12 -20.66 8.97
N ARG A 308 -21.30 -21.47 7.93
CA ARG A 308 -21.53 -20.96 6.58
C ARG A 308 -22.91 -20.31 6.50
N ALA A 309 -22.95 -19.04 6.09
CA ALA A 309 -24.20 -18.36 5.81
C ALA A 309 -24.88 -18.96 4.58
N ALA A 310 -26.17 -19.25 4.69
CA ALA A 310 -26.94 -19.85 3.60
C ALA A 310 -27.20 -18.84 2.47
N THR A 311 -27.47 -17.58 2.84
CA THR A 311 -27.76 -16.48 1.92
C THR A 311 -26.95 -15.24 2.30
N PRO A 312 -25.61 -15.25 2.09
CA PRO A 312 -24.73 -14.18 2.56
C PRO A 312 -25.12 -12.78 2.06
N ALA A 313 -25.66 -12.69 0.83
CA ALA A 313 -26.14 -11.43 0.27
C ALA A 313 -27.35 -10.85 1.04
N VAL A 314 -28.26 -11.70 1.50
CA VAL A 314 -29.41 -11.30 2.33
C VAL A 314 -28.98 -11.01 3.76
N ASP A 315 -28.02 -11.79 4.27
CA ASP A 315 -27.60 -11.70 5.67
C ASP A 315 -26.69 -10.49 5.92
N PHE A 316 -25.84 -10.11 4.96
CA PHE A 316 -24.78 -9.11 5.15
C PHE A 316 -24.71 -8.01 4.08
N GLY A 317 -25.43 -8.17 2.96
CA GLY A 317 -25.39 -7.24 1.82
C GLY A 317 -26.30 -6.03 2.00
N GLU A 318 -26.45 -5.24 0.94
CA GLU A 318 -27.34 -4.07 0.91
C GLU A 318 -28.77 -4.44 1.31
N GLY A 319 -29.37 -3.64 2.21
CA GLY A 319 -30.75 -3.86 2.66
C GLY A 319 -30.95 -5.01 3.64
N SER A 320 -29.87 -5.62 4.15
CA SER A 320 -29.93 -6.67 5.18
C SER A 320 -30.38 -6.16 6.56
N GLY A 321 -30.40 -4.85 6.78
CA GLY A 321 -30.50 -4.22 8.10
C GLY A 321 -29.20 -4.32 8.91
N THR A 322 -28.15 -4.94 8.35
CA THR A 322 -26.84 -5.11 8.97
C THR A 322 -25.69 -4.64 8.08
N GLU A 323 -25.99 -4.04 6.93
CA GLU A 323 -25.05 -3.52 5.94
C GLU A 323 -24.03 -2.53 6.53
N HIS A 324 -24.31 -1.90 7.67
CA HIS A 324 -23.41 -0.95 8.34
C HIS A 324 -22.84 -1.48 9.66
N SER A 325 -23.23 -2.68 10.08
CA SER A 325 -22.76 -3.27 11.33
C SER A 325 -21.31 -3.74 11.20
N ASN A 326 -20.51 -3.41 12.22
CA ASN A 326 -19.19 -3.98 12.46
C ASN A 326 -19.20 -5.13 13.48
N GLN A 327 -20.39 -5.53 13.97
CA GLN A 327 -20.56 -6.58 14.99
C GLN A 327 -20.96 -7.93 14.39
N LEU A 328 -20.74 -8.13 13.10
CA LEU A 328 -21.18 -9.34 12.38
C LEU A 328 -20.22 -10.51 12.56
N SER A 329 -18.95 -10.22 12.85
CA SER A 329 -17.92 -11.22 13.10
C SER A 329 -18.12 -11.90 14.46
N ALA A 330 -17.91 -13.22 14.48
CA ALA A 330 -17.91 -14.03 15.67
C ALA A 330 -16.46 -14.43 16.04
N PRO A 331 -16.19 -14.79 17.30
CA PRO A 331 -14.89 -15.32 17.69
C PRO A 331 -14.48 -16.54 16.88
N VAL A 332 -13.18 -16.64 16.57
CA VAL A 332 -12.61 -17.82 15.90
C VAL A 332 -12.57 -18.98 16.89
N VAL A 333 -13.08 -20.13 16.46
CA VAL A 333 -13.16 -21.36 17.26
C VAL A 333 -12.11 -22.35 16.77
N ALA A 334 -11.30 -22.87 17.69
CA ALA A 334 -10.29 -23.88 17.36
C ALA A 334 -10.92 -25.16 16.81
N LYS A 335 -10.23 -25.81 15.88
CA LYS A 335 -10.63 -27.10 15.28
C LYS A 335 -12.02 -27.07 14.61
N GLN A 336 -12.44 -25.90 14.13
CA GLN A 336 -13.69 -25.73 13.38
C GLN A 336 -13.42 -24.85 12.17
N ASP A 337 -14.04 -25.19 11.04
CA ASP A 337 -14.01 -24.37 9.84
C ASP A 337 -14.58 -22.98 10.12
N GLN A 338 -13.90 -21.97 9.61
CA GLN A 338 -14.38 -20.60 9.61
C GLN A 338 -14.69 -20.17 8.18
N PHE A 339 -15.64 -19.25 8.01
CA PHE A 339 -16.01 -18.68 6.73
C PHE A 339 -15.81 -17.18 6.78
N VAL A 340 -14.99 -16.67 5.88
CA VAL A 340 -14.76 -15.22 5.73
C VAL A 340 -15.56 -14.70 4.54
N TYR A 341 -16.29 -13.63 4.76
CA TYR A 341 -17.04 -12.89 3.76
C TYR A 341 -16.44 -11.51 3.62
N VAL A 342 -16.33 -11.05 2.38
CA VAL A 342 -15.85 -9.71 2.06
C VAL A 342 -16.93 -8.96 1.29
N ARG A 343 -17.18 -7.72 1.69
CA ARG A 343 -18.16 -6.84 1.04
C ARG A 343 -17.46 -5.79 0.21
N VAL A 344 -17.95 -5.55 -0.99
CA VAL A 344 -17.34 -4.62 -1.93
C VAL A 344 -18.40 -3.78 -2.63
N ARG A 345 -17.98 -2.63 -3.14
CA ARG A 345 -18.81 -1.78 -4.00
C ARG A 345 -18.01 -1.35 -5.22
N ASN A 346 -18.60 -1.42 -6.40
CA ASN A 346 -18.06 -0.71 -7.56
C ASN A 346 -18.56 0.73 -7.53
N ARG A 347 -17.65 1.67 -7.30
CA ARG A 347 -17.91 3.11 -7.31
C ARG A 347 -17.57 3.76 -8.66
N GLY A 348 -16.96 3.02 -9.57
CA GLY A 348 -16.63 3.49 -10.91
C GLY A 348 -17.83 3.45 -11.85
N ASN A 349 -17.59 3.94 -13.06
CA ASN A 349 -18.60 4.12 -14.10
C ASN A 349 -18.67 2.92 -15.07
N GLU A 350 -17.75 1.96 -14.97
CA GLU A 350 -17.66 0.77 -15.82
C GLU A 350 -17.83 -0.53 -15.04
N VAL A 351 -18.15 -1.60 -15.77
CA VAL A 351 -18.33 -2.94 -15.21
C VAL A 351 -16.99 -3.49 -14.68
N ALA A 352 -16.94 -3.82 -13.39
CA ALA A 352 -15.78 -4.48 -12.80
C ALA A 352 -15.89 -6.00 -13.01
N LYS A 353 -15.07 -6.56 -13.90
CA LYS A 353 -15.00 -8.01 -14.16
C LYS A 353 -14.02 -8.68 -13.20
N ASN A 354 -14.15 -10.00 -13.03
CA ASN A 354 -13.20 -10.83 -12.30
C ASN A 354 -12.83 -10.36 -10.88
N VAL A 355 -13.77 -9.70 -10.18
CA VAL A 355 -13.54 -9.17 -8.84
C VAL A 355 -13.33 -10.30 -7.85
N ARG A 356 -12.21 -10.29 -7.13
CA ARG A 356 -11.84 -11.29 -6.11
C ARG A 356 -11.38 -10.59 -4.84
N ALA A 357 -11.61 -11.24 -3.71
CA ALA A 357 -10.98 -10.88 -2.44
C ALA A 357 -9.97 -11.94 -2.04
N THR A 358 -8.73 -11.54 -1.74
CA THR A 358 -7.76 -12.37 -1.03
C THR A 358 -7.71 -11.95 0.42
N VAL A 359 -7.87 -12.90 1.34
CA VAL A 359 -7.87 -12.63 2.78
C VAL A 359 -6.66 -13.28 3.44
N TYR A 360 -6.02 -12.52 4.32
CA TYR A 360 -4.93 -12.92 5.20
C TYR A 360 -5.35 -12.78 6.66
N TYR A 361 -4.68 -13.50 7.55
CA TYR A 361 -4.76 -13.26 8.99
C TYR A 361 -3.37 -13.09 9.61
N SER A 362 -3.32 -12.47 10.77
CA SER A 362 -2.18 -12.48 11.68
C SER A 362 -2.68 -12.65 13.12
N GLU A 363 -1.76 -12.82 14.06
CA GLU A 363 -2.06 -12.70 15.49
C GLU A 363 -2.73 -11.34 15.78
N ALA A 364 -3.53 -11.29 16.85
CA ALA A 364 -4.18 -10.05 17.29
C ALA A 364 -3.12 -8.99 17.61
N THR A 365 -3.03 -7.96 16.77
CA THR A 365 -2.08 -6.87 16.90
C THR A 365 -2.68 -5.57 16.39
N PRO A 366 -2.29 -4.39 16.93
CA PRO A 366 -2.78 -3.11 16.42
C PRO A 366 -2.52 -2.89 14.93
N LEU A 367 -1.33 -3.29 14.45
CA LEU A 367 -0.95 -3.20 13.04
C LEU A 367 0.01 -4.33 12.68
N PRO A 368 -0.37 -5.26 11.78
CA PRO A 368 0.50 -6.34 11.38
C PRO A 368 1.39 -5.95 10.20
N THR A 369 2.67 -6.33 10.27
CA THR A 369 3.58 -6.22 9.11
C THR A 369 3.40 -7.41 8.17
N ALA A 370 3.84 -7.29 6.92
CA ALA A 370 3.63 -8.33 5.90
C ALA A 370 4.18 -9.71 6.28
N ALA A 371 5.31 -9.78 6.99
CA ALA A 371 5.89 -11.02 7.50
C ALA A 371 4.93 -11.84 8.38
N GLN A 372 3.93 -11.19 8.96
CA GLN A 372 2.97 -11.82 9.87
C GLN A 372 1.71 -12.29 9.14
N TRP A 373 1.55 -11.93 7.86
CA TRP A 373 0.35 -12.22 7.10
C TRP A 373 0.37 -13.66 6.60
N GLN A 374 -0.64 -14.42 7.01
CA GLN A 374 -0.84 -15.79 6.55
C GLN A 374 -2.09 -15.85 5.68
N LYS A 375 -1.94 -16.32 4.43
CA LYS A 375 -3.04 -16.36 3.47
C LYS A 375 -4.10 -17.40 3.88
N ILE A 376 -5.35 -16.95 4.05
CA ILE A 376 -6.50 -17.84 4.23
C ILE A 376 -6.89 -18.45 2.88
N GLY A 377 -7.13 -17.57 1.89
CA GLY A 377 -7.58 -17.95 0.56
C GLY A 377 -8.06 -16.76 -0.27
N THR A 378 -8.53 -17.06 -1.48
CA THR A 378 -9.06 -16.09 -2.43
C THR A 378 -10.48 -16.49 -2.82
N SER A 379 -11.41 -15.53 -2.87
CA SER A 379 -12.80 -15.79 -3.25
C SER A 379 -12.92 -16.21 -4.71
N LYS A 380 -14.06 -16.80 -5.06
CA LYS A 380 -14.46 -16.92 -6.48
C LYS A 380 -14.67 -15.53 -7.07
N ALA A 381 -14.41 -15.41 -8.37
CA ALA A 381 -14.60 -14.18 -9.14
C ALA A 381 -16.08 -13.81 -9.26
N VAL A 382 -16.37 -12.51 -9.22
CA VAL A 382 -17.70 -11.92 -9.46
C VAL A 382 -17.58 -10.76 -10.44
N THR A 383 -18.66 -10.46 -11.17
CA THR A 383 -18.77 -9.24 -11.97
C THR A 383 -19.67 -8.24 -11.25
N LEU A 384 -19.23 -6.99 -11.13
CA LEU A 384 -19.98 -5.92 -10.46
C LEU A 384 -20.32 -4.80 -11.45
N GLU A 385 -21.61 -4.52 -11.56
CA GLU A 385 -22.10 -3.38 -12.34
C GLU A 385 -21.60 -2.03 -11.77
N PRO A 386 -21.49 -0.98 -12.60
CA PRO A 386 -21.22 0.39 -12.15
C PRO A 386 -22.16 0.82 -11.03
N HIS A 387 -21.64 1.58 -10.08
CA HIS A 387 -22.40 2.05 -8.91
C HIS A 387 -23.20 0.97 -8.17
N SER A 388 -22.77 -0.29 -8.28
CA SER A 388 -23.46 -1.44 -7.66
C SER A 388 -23.73 -1.20 -6.18
N CYS A 389 -24.79 -1.82 -5.67
CA CYS A 389 -25.05 -1.89 -4.24
C CYS A 389 -23.95 -2.66 -3.51
N LEU A 390 -23.88 -2.52 -2.19
CA LEU A 390 -22.95 -3.29 -1.37
C LEU A 390 -23.13 -4.80 -1.62
N THR A 391 -22.13 -5.40 -2.24
CA THR A 391 -22.18 -6.79 -2.71
C THR A 391 -21.29 -7.67 -1.85
N VAL A 392 -21.81 -8.83 -1.43
CA VAL A 392 -21.08 -9.83 -0.63
C VAL A 392 -20.43 -10.83 -1.57
N LEU A 393 -19.10 -10.93 -1.55
CA LEU A 393 -18.36 -11.89 -2.35
C LEU A 393 -18.56 -13.33 -1.84
N PRO A 394 -18.36 -14.34 -2.70
CA PRO A 394 -18.43 -15.74 -2.31
C PRO A 394 -17.51 -16.07 -1.12
N ALA A 395 -18.03 -16.86 -0.18
CA ALA A 395 -17.34 -17.21 1.05
C ALA A 395 -15.96 -17.84 0.80
N ILE A 396 -14.97 -17.40 1.57
CA ILE A 396 -13.64 -18.01 1.64
C ILE A 396 -13.63 -18.96 2.84
N ALA A 397 -13.36 -20.24 2.60
CA ALA A 397 -13.29 -21.23 3.66
C ALA A 397 -11.89 -21.25 4.29
N TRP A 398 -11.83 -21.13 5.61
CA TRP A 398 -10.65 -21.30 6.44
C TRP A 398 -10.78 -22.64 7.16
N SER A 399 -10.06 -23.65 6.66
CA SER A 399 -10.14 -25.03 7.18
C SER A 399 -9.71 -25.09 8.64
N ALA A 400 -10.44 -25.88 9.43
CA ALA A 400 -10.14 -26.20 10.84
C ALA A 400 -8.68 -26.59 11.09
N GLU A 401 -8.03 -27.26 10.12
CA GLU A 401 -6.62 -27.70 10.22
C GLU A 401 -5.62 -26.54 10.11
N ARG A 402 -6.04 -25.44 9.48
CA ARG A 402 -5.24 -24.22 9.27
C ARG A 402 -5.59 -23.11 10.26
N VAL A 403 -6.52 -23.34 11.19
CA VAL A 403 -6.86 -22.41 12.27
C VAL A 403 -5.92 -22.70 13.45
N PRO A 404 -5.00 -21.78 13.83
CA PRO A 404 -3.96 -22.08 14.83
C PRO A 404 -4.55 -22.37 16.21
N THR A 405 -5.26 -21.40 16.79
CA THR A 405 -5.85 -21.47 18.14
C THR A 405 -7.18 -20.69 18.19
N ALA A 406 -7.97 -20.88 19.24
CA ALA A 406 -9.17 -20.05 19.46
C ALA A 406 -8.74 -18.67 19.96
N GLY A 407 -9.35 -17.59 19.47
CA GLY A 407 -9.01 -16.25 19.94
C GLY A 407 -9.39 -15.11 19.01
N ALA A 408 -8.87 -13.93 19.36
CA ALA A 408 -8.89 -12.75 18.52
C ALA A 408 -7.79 -12.87 17.45
N TYR A 409 -8.10 -12.39 16.25
CA TYR A 409 -7.17 -12.32 15.14
C TYR A 409 -7.34 -10.99 14.42
N THR A 410 -6.31 -10.62 13.70
CA THR A 410 -6.31 -9.51 12.76
C THR A 410 -6.54 -10.07 11.36
N PHE A 411 -7.51 -9.53 10.63
CA PHE A 411 -7.80 -9.94 9.25
C PHE A 411 -7.50 -8.82 8.27
N ILE A 412 -6.82 -9.16 7.18
CA ILE A 412 -6.53 -8.24 6.07
C ILE A 412 -7.22 -8.77 4.82
N ALA A 413 -7.95 -7.92 4.11
CA ALA A 413 -8.53 -8.23 2.81
C ALA A 413 -7.92 -7.33 1.74
N VAL A 414 -7.62 -7.90 0.57
CA VAL A 414 -7.14 -7.20 -0.62
C VAL A 414 -8.02 -7.59 -1.81
N ILE A 415 -8.52 -6.59 -2.53
CA ILE A 415 -9.37 -6.75 -3.71
C ILE A 415 -8.53 -6.60 -4.97
N THR A 416 -8.79 -7.48 -5.94
CA THR A 416 -8.30 -7.35 -7.31
C THR A 416 -9.47 -7.36 -8.27
N SER A 417 -9.29 -6.71 -9.43
CA SER A 417 -10.28 -6.68 -10.50
C SER A 417 -9.65 -6.90 -11.87
N GLY A 418 -10.42 -7.42 -12.83
CA GLY A 418 -9.93 -7.69 -14.18
C GLY A 418 -8.76 -8.68 -14.21
N GLU A 419 -7.65 -8.25 -14.78
CA GLU A 419 -6.39 -8.99 -14.85
C GLU A 419 -5.32 -8.38 -13.93
N GLU A 420 -5.70 -7.50 -13.00
CA GLU A 420 -4.75 -6.91 -12.06
C GLU A 420 -4.09 -7.99 -11.21
N PRO A 421 -2.74 -8.09 -11.20
CA PRO A 421 -2.05 -8.97 -10.28
C PRO A 421 -2.36 -8.58 -8.84
N LEU A 422 -2.36 -9.57 -7.95
CA LEU A 422 -2.47 -9.33 -6.53
C LEU A 422 -1.27 -8.47 -6.10
N PRO A 423 -1.48 -7.31 -5.46
CA PRO A 423 -0.37 -6.50 -5.00
C PRO A 423 0.57 -7.30 -4.08
N SER A 424 1.87 -7.15 -4.31
CA SER A 424 2.89 -7.69 -3.41
C SER A 424 2.63 -7.17 -1.98
N PRO A 425 2.78 -8.01 -0.95
CA PRO A 425 2.75 -7.55 0.43
C PRO A 425 3.75 -6.40 0.63
N PRO A 426 3.43 -5.42 1.50
CA PRO A 426 4.37 -4.36 1.83
C PRO A 426 5.62 -4.94 2.52
N ASP A 427 6.59 -4.08 2.78
CA ASP A 427 7.70 -4.47 3.65
C ASP A 427 7.28 -4.80 5.07
N ASN A 428 8.24 -5.39 5.79
CA ASN A 428 8.09 -5.78 7.18
C ASN A 428 8.18 -4.61 8.18
N THR A 429 7.95 -3.37 7.74
CA THR A 429 7.89 -2.17 8.58
C THR A 429 6.45 -1.77 8.88
N LEU A 430 6.22 -1.11 10.01
CA LEU A 430 4.88 -0.64 10.38
C LEU A 430 4.40 0.45 9.42
N GLN A 431 5.29 1.31 8.94
CA GLN A 431 4.95 2.39 8.01
C GLN A 431 4.52 1.84 6.64
N ALA A 432 5.23 0.84 6.10
CA ALA A 432 4.86 0.21 4.84
C ALA A 432 3.51 -0.50 4.95
N ALA A 433 3.27 -1.21 6.05
CA ALA A 433 1.98 -1.84 6.34
C ALA A 433 0.84 -0.80 6.42
N GLN A 434 1.06 0.32 7.12
CA GLN A 434 0.08 1.41 7.23
C GLN A 434 -0.27 1.98 5.85
N ARG A 435 0.72 2.32 5.02
CA ARG A 435 0.51 2.86 3.67
C ARG A 435 -0.24 1.89 2.76
N PHE A 436 0.16 0.63 2.77
CA PHE A 436 -0.54 -0.40 2.00
C PHE A 436 -2.01 -0.51 2.42
N LEU A 437 -2.28 -0.48 3.73
CA LEU A 437 -3.63 -0.53 4.27
C LEU A 437 -4.42 0.77 4.10
N GLN A 438 -3.85 1.86 3.56
CA GLN A 438 -4.58 3.06 3.15
C GLN A 438 -5.20 2.92 1.74
N ARG A 439 -4.73 1.98 0.90
CA ARG A 439 -5.24 1.77 -0.47
C ARG A 439 -6.73 1.44 -0.47
N SER A 440 -7.47 1.89 -1.48
CA SER A 440 -8.94 1.72 -1.57
C SER A 440 -9.37 0.24 -1.69
N ASN A 441 -8.50 -0.60 -2.25
CA ASN A 441 -8.71 -2.02 -2.45
C ASN A 441 -8.21 -2.90 -1.28
N ALA A 442 -7.62 -2.33 -0.24
CA ALA A 442 -7.22 -3.05 0.98
C ALA A 442 -8.19 -2.75 2.13
N ALA A 443 -8.27 -3.60 3.15
CA ALA A 443 -8.99 -3.32 4.39
C ALA A 443 -8.47 -4.21 5.52
N ILE A 444 -8.65 -3.75 6.76
CA ILE A 444 -8.26 -4.47 7.96
C ILE A 444 -9.41 -4.52 8.97
N LEU A 445 -9.60 -5.69 9.58
CA LEU A 445 -10.51 -5.93 10.69
C LEU A 445 -9.71 -6.41 11.90
N ASN A 446 -9.68 -5.55 12.92
CA ASN A 446 -9.09 -5.73 14.24
C ASN A 446 -10.14 -5.51 15.32
N LEU A 447 -11.34 -6.07 15.12
CA LEU A 447 -12.44 -6.00 16.07
C LEU A 447 -12.85 -7.42 16.46
N SER A 448 -12.77 -7.71 17.76
CA SER A 448 -13.22 -8.98 18.33
C SER A 448 -14.31 -8.73 19.38
N VAL A 449 -15.35 -9.56 19.37
CA VAL A 449 -16.39 -9.54 20.40
C VAL A 449 -16.07 -10.62 21.42
N VAL A 450 -15.99 -10.26 22.70
CA VAL A 450 -15.63 -11.18 23.79
C VAL A 450 -16.77 -11.26 24.79
N GLU A 451 -17.20 -12.48 25.11
CA GLU A 451 -18.27 -12.70 26.09
C GLU A 451 -17.76 -12.56 27.53
N THR A 452 -18.43 -11.74 28.34
CA THR A 452 -18.09 -11.52 29.75
C THR A 452 -18.75 -12.54 30.68
N ARG A 453 -18.53 -13.84 30.44
CA ARG A 453 -19.13 -14.89 31.30
C ARG A 453 -18.54 -14.93 32.70
N ASN A 454 -17.27 -14.56 32.82
CA ASN A 454 -16.51 -14.59 34.06
C ASN A 454 -16.27 -13.17 34.57
N SER A 455 -15.97 -13.04 35.86
CA SER A 455 -15.51 -11.78 36.46
C SER A 455 -14.09 -11.38 36.05
N SER A 456 -13.43 -12.20 35.23
CA SER A 456 -12.11 -11.97 34.66
C SER A 456 -12.14 -12.28 33.17
N VAL A 457 -11.67 -11.35 32.34
CA VAL A 457 -11.59 -11.48 30.88
C VAL A 457 -10.13 -11.32 30.46
N SER A 458 -9.59 -12.32 29.78
CA SER A 458 -8.25 -12.33 29.20
C SER A 458 -8.30 -11.92 27.73
N LEU A 459 -7.44 -10.98 27.35
CA LEU A 459 -7.34 -10.40 26.01
C LEU A 459 -5.87 -10.45 25.57
N PRO A 460 -5.41 -11.57 24.98
CA PRO A 460 -4.06 -11.69 24.46
C PRO A 460 -3.88 -10.84 23.20
N PHE A 461 -2.73 -10.19 23.08
CA PHE A 461 -2.30 -9.49 21.87
C PHE A 461 -0.79 -9.41 21.76
N THR A 462 -0.31 -9.32 20.53
CA THR A 462 1.12 -9.26 20.22
C THR A 462 1.50 -7.83 19.82
N LEU A 463 2.60 -7.35 20.37
CA LEU A 463 3.29 -6.15 19.88
C LEU A 463 4.51 -6.56 19.06
N PHE A 464 4.70 -5.87 17.96
CA PHE A 464 5.84 -6.07 17.08
C PHE A 464 6.68 -4.81 17.05
N GLY A 465 8.00 -4.99 17.07
CA GLY A 465 8.93 -3.87 17.02
C GLY A 465 9.29 -3.43 15.61
N ASP A 466 9.57 -2.14 15.53
CA ASP A 466 10.06 -1.38 14.38
C ASP A 466 11.11 -0.42 14.95
N SER A 467 12.39 -0.68 14.68
CA SER A 467 13.52 -0.01 15.33
C SER A 467 13.72 1.40 14.81
N GLU A 468 13.20 1.69 13.62
CA GLU A 468 13.35 2.94 12.89
C GLU A 468 12.68 4.11 13.62
N ARG A 469 11.60 3.88 14.39
CA ARG A 469 10.86 4.94 15.08
C ARG A 469 10.34 4.56 16.45
N SER A 470 10.34 5.54 17.34
CA SER A 470 9.54 5.46 18.54
C SER A 470 8.06 5.66 18.22
N PHE A 471 7.20 5.00 18.98
CA PHE A 471 5.75 5.14 18.85
C PHE A 471 5.10 5.37 20.22
N THR A 472 3.86 5.83 20.20
CA THR A 472 3.01 5.94 21.38
C THR A 472 1.99 4.81 21.40
N LEU A 473 1.93 4.06 22.49
CA LEU A 473 0.92 3.03 22.74
C LEU A 473 -0.16 3.61 23.67
N SER A 474 -1.38 3.69 23.18
CA SER A 474 -2.52 4.24 23.93
C SER A 474 -3.58 3.16 24.15
N PHE A 475 -3.93 2.95 25.41
CA PHE A 475 -5.02 2.10 25.87
C PHE A 475 -6.22 2.97 26.16
N GLN A 476 -7.26 2.85 25.33
CA GLN A 476 -8.54 3.52 25.52
C GLN A 476 -9.54 2.52 26.08
N LEU A 477 -10.03 2.77 27.30
CA LEU A 477 -10.83 1.81 28.05
C LEU A 477 -12.19 2.41 28.43
N ALA A 478 -13.26 1.76 27.97
CA ALA A 478 -14.63 2.05 28.38
C ALA A 478 -15.13 0.88 29.25
N LEU A 479 -14.87 0.97 30.56
CA LEU A 479 -15.07 -0.10 31.54
C LEU A 479 -15.95 0.37 32.72
N PRO A 480 -16.52 -0.54 33.54
CA PRO A 480 -17.16 -0.16 34.79
C PRO A 480 -16.21 0.57 35.75
N GLU A 481 -16.72 1.48 36.57
CA GLU A 481 -15.92 2.29 37.53
C GLU A 481 -15.03 1.45 38.47
N GLN A 482 -15.44 0.23 38.81
CA GLN A 482 -14.71 -0.67 39.71
C GLN A 482 -13.83 -1.70 38.99
N ALA A 483 -13.59 -1.55 37.69
CA ALA A 483 -12.74 -2.46 36.95
C ALA A 483 -11.27 -2.34 37.37
N SER A 484 -10.61 -3.47 37.54
CA SER A 484 -9.15 -3.55 37.67
C SER A 484 -8.56 -4.05 36.36
N VAL A 485 -7.56 -3.33 35.85
CA VAL A 485 -6.89 -3.62 34.59
C VAL A 485 -5.46 -4.04 34.89
N LEU A 486 -5.14 -5.28 34.53
CA LEU A 486 -3.81 -5.86 34.67
C LEU A 486 -3.24 -6.10 33.28
N TRP A 487 -1.97 -5.80 33.08
CA TRP A 487 -1.27 -6.08 31.83
C TRP A 487 -0.06 -6.97 32.12
N THR A 488 -0.04 -8.16 31.53
CA THR A 488 1.04 -9.13 31.67
C THR A 488 1.90 -9.12 30.41
N LEU A 489 3.19 -8.82 30.57
CA LEU A 489 4.13 -8.61 29.47
C LEU A 489 5.52 -9.21 29.78
N PRO A 490 6.37 -9.48 28.77
CA PRO A 490 7.74 -9.94 28.98
C PRO A 490 8.59 -8.88 29.69
N LYS A 491 9.58 -9.30 30.47
CA LYS A 491 10.47 -8.40 31.22
C LYS A 491 11.21 -7.42 30.31
N ASP A 492 11.77 -7.88 29.19
CA ASP A 492 12.45 -7.01 28.21
C ASP A 492 11.52 -5.95 27.59
N LEU A 493 10.21 -6.22 27.48
CA LEU A 493 9.27 -5.17 27.07
C LEU A 493 9.07 -4.17 28.21
N PHE A 494 8.89 -4.64 29.44
CA PHE A 494 8.66 -3.78 30.61
C PHE A 494 9.81 -2.80 30.86
N GLU A 495 11.07 -3.27 30.73
CA GLU A 495 12.28 -2.44 30.88
C GLU A 495 12.38 -1.30 29.83
N ARG A 496 11.55 -1.34 28.78
CA ARG A 496 11.46 -0.30 27.72
C ARG A 496 10.30 0.66 27.93
N LEU A 497 9.44 0.42 28.91
CA LEU A 497 8.28 1.27 29.19
C LEU A 497 8.62 2.32 30.26
N PRO A 498 7.95 3.49 30.26
CA PRO A 498 8.11 4.46 31.33
C PRO A 498 7.58 3.90 32.68
N GLU A 499 8.48 3.62 33.63
CA GLU A 499 8.14 2.94 34.90
C GLU A 499 7.11 3.71 35.77
N THR A 500 7.06 5.03 35.67
CA THR A 500 6.18 5.90 36.48
C THR A 500 4.68 5.76 36.17
N CYS A 501 4.33 4.95 35.18
CA CYS A 501 2.97 4.82 34.66
C CYS A 501 2.11 3.73 35.33
N PHE A 502 2.64 2.97 36.30
CA PHE A 502 1.97 1.80 36.88
C PHE A 502 1.92 1.81 38.41
N ASP A 503 0.80 1.34 38.99
CA ASP A 503 0.54 1.37 40.44
C ASP A 503 1.21 0.24 41.23
N LYS A 504 1.30 -0.96 40.63
CA LYS A 504 1.80 -2.18 41.27
C LYS A 504 2.42 -3.12 40.25
N VAL A 505 3.61 -3.64 40.58
CA VAL A 505 4.34 -4.64 39.81
C VAL A 505 4.33 -5.94 40.60
N GLN A 506 3.67 -6.98 40.09
CA GLN A 506 3.79 -8.33 40.62
C GLN A 506 4.73 -9.14 39.71
N HIS A 507 5.86 -9.57 40.27
CA HIS A 507 6.76 -10.51 39.63
C HIS A 507 6.16 -11.91 39.73
N GLN A 508 5.92 -12.53 38.58
CA GLN A 508 5.64 -13.97 38.51
C GLN A 508 6.93 -14.71 38.11
N GLN A 509 6.99 -16.03 38.35
CA GLN A 509 8.10 -16.89 37.90
C GLN A 509 8.29 -16.78 36.37
N ASP A 510 9.56 -16.88 35.92
CA ASP A 510 10.00 -17.03 34.52
C ASP A 510 9.68 -15.89 33.52
N ASP A 511 10.38 -14.75 33.66
CA ASP A 511 10.56 -13.70 32.63
C ASP A 511 9.31 -12.87 32.22
N ARG A 512 8.19 -12.99 32.94
CA ARG A 512 6.98 -12.16 32.74
C ARG A 512 6.68 -11.26 33.94
N ILE A 513 6.21 -10.05 33.65
CA ILE A 513 5.84 -9.01 34.61
C ILE A 513 4.36 -8.69 34.44
N THR A 514 3.63 -8.57 35.56
CA THR A 514 2.26 -8.07 35.57
C THR A 514 2.20 -6.71 36.23
N VAL A 515 1.70 -5.72 35.49
CA VAL A 515 1.53 -4.34 35.93
C VAL A 515 0.05 -4.00 36.06
N ARG A 516 -0.28 -3.15 37.02
CA ARG A 516 -1.64 -2.62 37.21
C ARG A 516 -1.74 -1.18 36.71
N PHE A 517 -2.80 -0.88 35.95
CA PHE A 517 -3.07 0.47 35.49
C PHE A 517 -3.53 1.37 36.65
N PRO A 518 -3.11 2.64 36.68
CA PRO A 518 -3.49 3.59 37.73
C PRO A 518 -4.96 4.02 37.62
N ASP A 519 -5.46 4.17 36.40
CA ASP A 519 -6.82 4.59 36.10
C ASP A 519 -7.52 3.54 35.21
N PRO A 520 -8.74 3.09 35.55
CA PRO A 520 -9.55 2.26 34.67
C PRO A 520 -9.97 2.93 33.34
N GLY A 521 -9.83 4.26 33.20
CA GLY A 521 -10.16 5.02 31.98
C GLY A 521 -9.16 4.86 30.82
N GLY A 522 -7.93 4.40 31.10
CA GLY A 522 -6.91 4.17 30.08
C GLY A 522 -5.50 4.57 30.50
N LEU A 523 -4.56 4.40 29.57
CA LEU A 523 -3.14 4.70 29.76
C LEU A 523 -2.50 5.07 28.42
N SER A 524 -1.60 6.05 28.40
CA SER A 524 -0.83 6.38 27.19
C SER A 524 0.66 6.35 27.50
N LEU A 525 1.40 5.58 26.72
CA LEU A 525 2.83 5.35 26.90
C LEU A 525 3.56 5.86 25.65
N ALA A 526 4.27 6.97 25.78
CA ALA A 526 5.00 7.61 24.69
C ALA A 526 6.45 7.11 24.60
N ASN A 527 7.10 7.38 23.47
CA ASN A 527 8.53 7.11 23.23
C ASN A 527 8.93 5.63 23.38
N ILE A 528 8.03 4.71 23.03
CA ILE A 528 8.34 3.28 23.04
C ILE A 528 9.15 2.96 21.78
N GLN A 529 10.33 2.39 21.95
CA GLN A 529 11.14 1.88 20.85
C GLN A 529 11.42 0.39 21.05
N LEU A 530 11.01 -0.40 20.06
CA LEU A 530 11.10 -1.85 20.09
C LEU A 530 12.04 -2.33 18.98
N PRO A 531 12.90 -3.34 19.22
CA PRO A 531 13.80 -3.85 18.18
C PRO A 531 13.03 -4.43 16.98
N ASP A 532 13.60 -4.28 15.78
CA ASP A 532 12.98 -4.75 14.54
C ASP A 532 12.62 -6.22 14.58
N ALA A 533 11.44 -6.53 14.02
CA ALA A 533 10.87 -7.87 13.93
C ALA A 533 10.75 -8.62 15.27
N LYS A 534 11.02 -7.96 16.41
CA LYS A 534 10.91 -8.59 17.72
C LYS A 534 9.44 -8.71 18.10
N ARG A 535 9.07 -9.92 18.53
CA ARG A 535 7.71 -10.31 18.87
C ARG A 535 7.51 -10.32 20.39
N TYR A 536 6.54 -9.56 20.88
CA TYR A 536 6.20 -9.47 22.30
C TYR A 536 4.77 -9.93 22.55
N GLU A 537 4.63 -11.11 23.14
CA GLU A 537 3.31 -11.64 23.55
C GLU A 537 2.86 -10.99 24.85
N THR A 538 1.72 -10.33 24.82
CA THR A 538 1.16 -9.67 26.00
C THR A 538 -0.28 -10.06 26.23
N GLU A 539 -0.77 -9.85 27.45
CA GLU A 539 -2.13 -10.18 27.83
C GLU A 539 -2.72 -9.08 28.71
N LEU A 540 -3.85 -8.53 28.29
CA LEU A 540 -4.64 -7.62 29.12
C LEU A 540 -5.71 -8.42 29.86
N VAL A 541 -5.71 -8.35 31.19
CA VAL A 541 -6.67 -9.04 32.05
C VAL A 541 -7.56 -8.01 32.74
N ILE A 542 -8.86 -8.09 32.46
CA ILE A 542 -9.88 -7.18 33.01
C ILE A 542 -10.66 -7.91 34.08
N GLN A 543 -10.53 -7.43 35.31
CA GLN A 543 -11.26 -7.97 36.46
C GLN A 543 -12.38 -7.00 36.85
N SER A 544 -13.63 -7.41 36.66
CA SER A 544 -14.78 -6.58 36.99
C SER A 544 -16.06 -7.39 37.15
N LYS A 545 -17.08 -6.76 37.75
CA LYS A 545 -18.47 -7.24 37.71
C LYS A 545 -19.16 -6.62 36.49
N PHE A 546 -19.18 -7.34 35.38
CA PHE A 546 -19.78 -6.86 34.14
C PHE A 546 -21.31 -6.79 34.25
N GLY A 547 -21.87 -5.59 34.03
CA GLY A 547 -23.31 -5.35 33.97
C GLY A 547 -23.88 -5.50 32.56
N ARG A 548 -25.10 -5.00 32.34
CA ARG A 548 -25.74 -4.93 31.01
C ARG A 548 -25.23 -3.78 30.12
N GLY A 549 -24.09 -3.19 30.46
CA GLY A 549 -23.48 -2.09 29.71
C GLY A 549 -22.76 -2.57 28.44
N HIS A 550 -22.43 -1.61 27.56
CA HIS A 550 -21.52 -1.85 26.46
C HIS A 550 -20.12 -1.41 26.90
N TYR A 551 -19.16 -2.32 26.83
CA TYR A 551 -17.79 -2.05 27.22
C TYR A 551 -16.87 -2.27 26.03
N ALA A 552 -15.87 -1.42 25.88
CA ALA A 552 -14.95 -1.47 24.76
C ALA A 552 -13.53 -1.17 25.25
N ILE A 553 -12.58 -1.87 24.67
CA ILE A 553 -11.15 -1.74 24.95
C ILE A 553 -10.48 -1.57 23.60
N ALA A 554 -9.67 -0.52 23.45
CA ALA A 554 -8.86 -0.33 22.27
C ALA A 554 -7.39 -0.14 22.66
N VAL A 555 -6.50 -0.90 22.01
CA VAL A 555 -5.06 -0.68 22.01
C VAL A 555 -4.72 -0.01 20.70
N ARG A 556 -4.20 1.22 20.78
CA ARG A 556 -3.93 2.09 19.63
C ARG A 556 -2.45 2.38 19.56
N GLN A 557 -1.92 2.41 18.36
CA GLN A 557 -0.52 2.74 18.09
C GLN A 557 -0.46 4.03 17.28
N PHE A 558 0.41 4.95 17.70
CA PHE A 558 0.60 6.24 17.05
C PHE A 558 2.07 6.48 16.72
N ILE A 559 2.32 7.04 15.55
CA ILE A 559 3.59 7.68 15.21
C ILE A 559 3.29 9.17 15.09
N ASP A 560 4.05 9.99 15.81
CA ASP A 560 3.79 11.42 15.99
C ASP A 560 2.36 11.68 16.51
N THR A 561 1.47 12.17 15.66
CA THR A 561 0.06 12.42 15.98
C THR A 561 -0.90 11.51 15.22
N GLN A 562 -0.40 10.66 14.33
CA GLN A 562 -1.22 9.82 13.45
C GLN A 562 -1.42 8.43 14.05
N GLU A 563 -2.68 7.98 14.12
CA GLU A 563 -3.00 6.59 14.48
C GLU A 563 -2.64 5.66 13.33
N ILE A 564 -1.63 4.82 13.53
CA ILE A 564 -1.16 3.87 12.53
C ILE A 564 -1.84 2.50 12.65
N GLY A 565 -2.33 2.16 13.85
CA GLY A 565 -2.84 0.83 14.17
C GLY A 565 -3.80 0.85 15.34
N ARG A 566 -4.74 -0.09 15.33
CA ARG A 566 -5.72 -0.29 16.40
C ARG A 566 -6.13 -1.74 16.51
N LEU A 567 -6.25 -2.20 17.74
CA LEU A 567 -6.89 -3.46 18.11
C LEU A 567 -8.02 -3.19 19.09
N THR A 568 -9.24 -3.66 18.78
CA THR A 568 -10.44 -3.37 19.57
C THR A 568 -11.11 -4.65 20.03
N TRP A 569 -11.47 -4.69 21.31
CA TRP A 569 -12.37 -5.69 21.88
C TRP A 569 -13.65 -5.02 22.34
N GLN A 570 -14.78 -5.60 21.96
CA GLN A 570 -16.08 -5.27 22.53
C GLN A 570 -16.47 -6.36 23.51
N LEU A 571 -16.64 -5.97 24.79
CA LEU A 571 -17.08 -6.90 25.81
C LEU A 571 -18.60 -6.87 25.91
N GLN A 572 -19.22 -8.03 25.70
CA GLN A 572 -20.67 -8.16 25.72
C GLN A 572 -21.10 -9.19 26.77
N PRO A 573 -22.20 -8.94 27.51
CA PRO A 573 -22.80 -9.96 28.36
C PRO A 573 -23.30 -11.13 27.50
N PRO A 574 -23.31 -12.37 28.04
CA PRO A 574 -23.75 -13.53 27.29
C PRO A 574 -25.19 -13.34 26.79
N ARG A 575 -25.41 -13.59 25.49
CA ARG A 575 -26.77 -13.52 24.92
C ARG A 575 -27.67 -14.53 25.64
N PRO A 576 -28.88 -14.15 26.09
CA PRO A 576 -29.80 -15.12 26.67
C PRO A 576 -30.11 -16.19 25.61
N ARG A 577 -29.87 -17.47 25.94
CA ARG A 577 -30.32 -18.59 25.11
C ARG A 577 -31.82 -18.40 24.89
N ARG A 578 -32.25 -18.05 23.66
CA ARG A 578 -33.67 -18.10 23.32
C ARG A 578 -34.08 -19.57 23.50
N PRO A 579 -34.98 -19.92 24.43
CA PRO A 579 -35.49 -21.28 24.47
C PRO A 579 -36.17 -21.52 23.12
N PHE A 580 -35.89 -22.66 22.49
CA PHE A 580 -36.67 -23.16 21.37
C PHE A 580 -38.15 -23.11 21.77
N ARG A 581 -38.89 -22.09 21.35
CA ARG A 581 -40.35 -22.12 21.42
C ARG A 581 -40.78 -23.16 20.39
N ARG A 582 -40.97 -24.39 20.86
CA ARG A 582 -41.86 -25.34 20.19
C ARG A 582 -43.18 -24.60 19.95
N ILE A 583 -43.48 -24.33 18.69
CA ILE A 583 -44.78 -23.84 18.25
C ILE A 583 -45.78 -24.95 18.59
N PHE A 584 -46.49 -24.80 19.70
CA PHE A 584 -47.68 -25.57 20.00
C PHE A 584 -48.68 -24.66 20.71
N ARG A 585 -49.91 -24.68 20.16
CA ARG A 585 -51.18 -24.09 20.65
C ARG A 585 -51.47 -22.66 20.16
N LEU A 586 -52.67 -22.32 19.67
CA LEU A 586 -53.95 -23.04 19.68
C LEU A 586 -54.89 -22.48 18.60
N LEU A 587 -55.49 -23.37 17.82
CA LEU A 587 -56.82 -23.19 17.22
C LEU A 587 -57.82 -22.80 18.32
N ARG A 588 -58.35 -21.57 18.28
CA ARG A 588 -59.68 -21.19 18.79
C ARG A 588 -59.84 -19.68 18.62
N PHE A 589 -60.44 -19.26 17.51
CA PHE A 589 -61.38 -18.13 17.43
C PHE A 589 -61.93 -18.06 16.01
N LEU A 590 -62.85 -18.97 15.69
CA LEU A 590 -63.93 -18.78 14.73
C LEU A 590 -65.13 -19.57 15.26
N ARG A 591 -66.01 -18.86 15.96
CA ARG A 591 -67.43 -19.16 16.07
C ARG A 591 -68.16 -17.91 15.62
#